data_AF-A0A0G0D9C6-F1
#
_entry.id   AF-A0A0G0D9C6-F1
#
_cell.length_a   1.000
_cell.length_b   1.000
_cell.length_c   1.000
_cell.angle_alpha   90.00
_cell.angle_beta   90.00
_cell.angle_gamma   90.00
#
_symmetry.space_group_name_H-M   'P 1'
#
loop_
_entity.id
_entity.type
_entity.pdbx_description
1 polymer ?
#
loop_
_entity_poly.entity_id
_entity_poly.type
_entity_poly.pdbx_seq_one_letter_code
_entity_poly.pdbx_strand_id
1 'polypeptide(L)'
;MSKPLWFKGKTVQNWKSDVARIKIVIKRSNILFFAIALAVFAVLTSLWENQTVSYAKKYATNNANVQVKSPLLEEQEELFGENVVSDRQAMILKKELLKQAQEDGNIDSGQFAQKIYEIVGDAPIREMVPFIAKRDEKVAAFLVGIAKKESSFGLASPSKDGKTCYNYWGYKSSGERGTAMGYACFGSAEEAIRVVGDRIEVLVNKQRNTPARMVDTWKCGTSCAGDPGAPSWTSTVALYFNQLVTKEG
;
A
#
# COMPACT_ATOMS: atom_id res chain seq x y z
N MET A 1 6.57 -55.30 -60.88
CA MET A 1 7.84 -54.58 -61.17
C MET A 1 7.75 -53.20 -60.54
N SER A 2 8.44 -52.99 -59.42
CA SER A 2 8.48 -51.70 -58.72
C SER A 2 9.95 -51.37 -58.42
N LYS A 3 10.41 -50.20 -58.90
CA LYS A 3 11.81 -49.73 -58.77
C LYS A 3 12.04 -49.10 -57.38
N PRO A 4 13.24 -49.22 -56.78
CA PRO A 4 13.57 -48.55 -55.52
C PRO A 4 14.09 -47.12 -55.77
N LEU A 5 13.75 -46.20 -54.86
CA LEU A 5 14.25 -44.83 -54.80
C LEU A 5 15.54 -44.77 -53.98
N TRP A 6 16.57 -44.15 -54.56
CA TRP A 6 17.91 -44.00 -54.01
C TRP A 6 18.03 -42.65 -53.28
N PHE A 7 18.20 -42.66 -51.96
CA PHE A 7 18.48 -41.45 -51.18
C PHE A 7 19.99 -41.20 -51.11
N LYS A 8 20.46 -40.13 -51.77
CA LYS A 8 21.81 -39.58 -51.63
C LYS A 8 21.97 -38.91 -50.27
N GLY A 9 22.76 -39.49 -49.38
CA GLY A 9 23.20 -38.86 -48.13
C GLY A 9 24.17 -37.71 -48.40
N LYS A 10 23.86 -36.51 -47.90
CA LYS A 10 24.84 -35.42 -47.76
C LYS A 10 25.78 -35.76 -46.60
N THR A 11 27.09 -35.63 -46.85
CA THR A 11 28.19 -36.01 -45.95
C THR A 11 28.26 -35.14 -44.69
N VAL A 12 28.50 -35.81 -43.55
CA VAL A 12 28.52 -35.31 -42.17
C VAL A 12 29.54 -34.17 -41.91
N GLN A 13 30.48 -33.93 -42.83
CA GLN A 13 31.53 -32.92 -42.66
C GLN A 13 31.04 -31.46 -42.79
N ASN A 14 30.00 -31.18 -43.57
CA ASN A 14 29.51 -29.80 -43.74
C ASN A 14 28.69 -29.29 -42.54
N TRP A 15 28.19 -30.18 -41.68
CA TRP A 15 27.40 -29.77 -40.52
C TRP A 15 28.24 -29.13 -39.41
N LYS A 16 29.52 -29.55 -39.27
CA LYS A 16 30.41 -29.04 -38.22
C LYS A 16 30.85 -27.59 -38.45
N SER A 17 31.00 -27.14 -39.69
CA SER A 17 31.36 -25.75 -40.01
C SER A 17 30.20 -24.78 -39.79
N ASP A 18 28.96 -25.21 -40.07
CA ASP A 18 27.77 -24.38 -39.96
C ASP A 18 27.37 -24.16 -38.48
N VAL A 19 27.51 -25.19 -37.65
CA VAL A 19 27.25 -25.10 -36.19
C VAL A 19 28.26 -24.18 -35.48
N ALA A 20 29.52 -24.16 -35.92
CA ALA A 20 30.55 -23.27 -35.35
C ALA A 20 30.28 -21.79 -35.67
N ARG A 21 29.80 -21.48 -36.89
CA ARG A 21 29.41 -20.11 -37.28
C ARG A 21 28.17 -19.63 -36.50
N ILE A 22 27.20 -20.50 -36.25
CA ILE A 22 26.00 -20.16 -35.45
C ILE A 22 26.36 -19.84 -33.99
N LYS A 23 27.28 -20.59 -33.36
CA LYS A 23 27.70 -20.34 -31.97
C LYS A 23 28.39 -18.99 -31.76
N ILE A 24 29.13 -18.49 -32.76
CA ILE A 24 29.82 -17.19 -32.68
C ILE A 24 28.81 -16.04 -32.80
N VAL A 25 27.77 -16.19 -33.62
CA VAL A 25 26.70 -15.17 -33.77
C VAL A 25 25.86 -15.05 -32.50
N ILE A 26 25.57 -16.17 -31.82
CA ILE A 26 24.76 -16.18 -30.58
C ILE A 26 25.48 -15.47 -29.42
N LYS A 27 26.81 -15.59 -29.31
CA LYS A 27 27.58 -14.92 -28.22
C LYS A 27 27.59 -13.39 -28.34
N ARG A 28 27.48 -12.85 -29.56
CA ARG A 28 27.40 -11.38 -29.80
C ARG A 28 25.97 -10.84 -29.64
N SER A 29 24.95 -11.68 -29.84
CA SER A 29 23.53 -11.33 -29.68
C SER A 29 23.14 -11.07 -28.21
N ASN A 30 23.71 -11.81 -27.25
CA ASN A 30 23.36 -11.66 -25.84
C ASN A 30 23.64 -10.24 -25.31
N ILE A 31 24.75 -9.61 -25.73
CA ILE A 31 25.09 -8.25 -25.28
C ILE A 31 24.07 -7.22 -25.82
N LEU A 32 23.65 -7.39 -27.08
CA LEU A 32 22.60 -6.56 -27.68
C LEU A 32 21.25 -6.73 -26.97
N PHE A 33 20.89 -7.96 -26.61
CA PHE A 33 19.68 -8.23 -25.84
C PHE A 33 19.72 -7.58 -24.44
N PHE A 34 20.84 -7.66 -23.72
CA PHE A 34 20.98 -7.01 -22.42
C PHE A 34 20.92 -5.48 -22.51
N ALA A 35 21.54 -4.88 -23.53
CA ALA A 35 21.49 -3.43 -23.74
C ALA A 35 20.07 -2.94 -24.04
N ILE A 36 19.32 -3.67 -24.88
CA ILE A 36 17.93 -3.36 -25.19
C ILE A 36 17.04 -3.55 -23.94
N ALA A 37 17.24 -4.62 -23.17
CA ALA A 37 16.49 -4.87 -21.94
C ALA A 37 16.70 -3.76 -20.89
N LEU A 38 17.93 -3.28 -20.72
CA LEU A 38 18.24 -2.16 -19.82
C LEU A 38 17.62 -0.85 -20.30
N ALA A 39 17.65 -0.57 -21.61
CA ALA A 39 16.99 0.62 -22.17
C ALA A 39 15.47 0.57 -21.97
N VAL A 40 14.83 -0.58 -22.19
CA VAL A 40 13.40 -0.78 -21.94
C VAL A 40 13.08 -0.63 -20.44
N PHE A 41 13.92 -1.17 -19.56
CA PHE A 41 13.75 -1.03 -18.11
C PHE A 41 13.88 0.43 -17.64
N ALA A 42 14.82 1.19 -18.21
CA ALA A 42 14.96 2.63 -17.94
C ALA A 42 13.74 3.44 -18.42
N VAL A 43 13.19 3.11 -19.59
CA VAL A 43 11.95 3.75 -20.08
C VAL A 43 10.76 3.39 -19.19
N LEU A 44 10.61 2.12 -18.79
CA LEU A 44 9.52 1.68 -17.92
C LEU A 44 9.58 2.31 -16.52
N THR A 45 10.78 2.47 -15.95
CA THR A 45 10.96 3.17 -14.66
C THR A 45 10.64 4.67 -14.77
N SER A 46 11.05 5.34 -15.85
CA SER A 46 10.72 6.75 -16.10
C SER A 46 9.21 7.00 -16.30
N LEU A 47 8.50 6.05 -16.91
CA LEU A 47 7.04 6.13 -17.08
C LEU A 47 6.29 5.89 -15.77
N TRP A 48 6.85 5.09 -14.86
CA TRP A 48 6.29 4.90 -13.52
C TRP A 48 6.43 6.18 -12.69
N GLU A 49 7.58 6.87 -12.73
CA GLU A 49 7.74 8.18 -12.09
C GLU A 49 6.75 9.21 -12.65
N ASN A 50 6.52 9.24 -13.96
CA ASN A 50 5.59 10.20 -14.58
C ASN A 50 4.10 9.98 -14.20
N GLN A 51 3.68 8.77 -13.81
CA GLN A 51 2.31 8.55 -13.33
C GLN A 51 2.05 9.16 -11.94
N THR A 52 3.08 9.42 -11.13
CA THR A 52 2.90 10.06 -9.82
C THR A 52 2.59 11.56 -9.93
N VAL A 53 3.06 12.22 -10.99
CA VAL A 53 2.93 13.68 -11.18
C VAL A 53 1.54 14.09 -11.73
N SER A 54 0.78 13.15 -12.31
CA SER A 54 -0.55 13.43 -12.85
C SER A 54 -1.64 13.57 -11.77
N TYR A 55 -1.41 13.01 -10.57
CA TYR A 55 -2.34 13.17 -9.45
C TYR A 55 -2.24 14.56 -8.82
N ALA A 56 -1.04 15.13 -8.69
CA ALA A 56 -0.86 16.48 -8.13
C ALA A 56 -1.46 17.58 -9.03
N LYS A 57 -1.37 17.42 -10.35
CA LYS A 57 -1.81 18.45 -11.31
C LYS A 57 -3.33 18.60 -11.41
N LYS A 58 -4.12 17.62 -10.97
CA LYS A 58 -5.60 17.70 -10.96
C LYS A 58 -6.16 18.39 -9.72
N TYR A 59 -5.39 18.50 -8.63
CA TYR A 59 -5.79 19.22 -7.42
C TYR A 59 -5.48 20.73 -7.49
N ALA A 60 -4.48 21.15 -8.28
CA ALA A 60 -4.12 22.56 -8.41
C ALA A 60 -5.12 23.37 -9.27
N THR A 61 -5.84 22.75 -10.21
CA THR A 61 -6.63 23.46 -11.24
C THR A 61 -8.05 23.86 -10.80
N ASN A 62 -8.51 23.46 -9.61
CA ASN A 62 -9.90 23.71 -9.16
C ASN A 62 -10.07 24.83 -8.13
N ASN A 63 -9.00 25.51 -7.72
CA ASN A 63 -9.06 26.59 -6.71
C ASN A 63 -8.83 28.00 -7.29
N ALA A 64 -9.31 28.26 -8.51
CA ALA A 64 -9.32 29.59 -9.09
C ALA A 64 -10.77 30.12 -9.18
N ASN A 65 -11.39 30.40 -8.02
CA ASN A 65 -12.36 31.49 -7.79
C ASN A 65 -13.17 31.25 -6.52
N VAL A 66 -12.63 31.63 -5.36
CA VAL A 66 -13.44 32.16 -4.26
C VAL A 66 -12.62 33.24 -3.56
N GLN A 67 -12.95 34.51 -3.81
CA GLN A 67 -12.45 35.61 -2.99
C GLN A 67 -13.18 35.58 -1.64
N VAL A 68 -12.49 35.15 -0.58
CA VAL A 68 -12.86 35.46 0.80
C VAL A 68 -11.74 36.33 1.37
N LYS A 69 -12.02 37.63 1.53
CA LYS A 69 -11.13 38.53 2.28
C LYS A 69 -11.25 38.20 3.76
N SER A 70 -10.19 37.67 4.36
CA SER A 70 -10.01 37.61 5.81
C SER A 70 -8.78 38.46 6.18
N PRO A 71 -8.85 39.34 7.21
CA PRO A 71 -7.89 40.44 7.40
C PRO A 71 -6.55 40.02 8.06
N LEU A 72 -6.23 38.73 8.06
CA LEU A 72 -5.18 38.17 8.92
C LEU A 72 -4.01 37.58 8.12
N LEU A 73 -3.87 37.99 6.85
CA LEU A 73 -3.06 37.30 5.85
C LEU A 73 -2.24 38.29 5.01
N GLU A 74 -1.66 39.31 5.66
CA GLU A 74 -0.83 40.32 5.00
C GLU A 74 0.67 40.22 5.37
N GLU A 75 1.08 39.18 6.11
CA GLU A 75 2.45 39.09 6.63
C GLU A 75 3.15 37.73 6.42
N GLN A 76 2.79 36.97 5.38
CA GLN A 76 3.47 35.67 5.15
C GLN A 76 3.68 35.27 3.69
N GLU A 77 3.91 36.24 2.79
CA GLU A 77 4.23 35.96 1.38
C GLU A 77 5.71 35.72 1.06
N GLU A 78 6.64 35.76 2.02
CA GLU A 78 8.08 35.59 1.73
C GLU A 78 8.70 34.22 2.07
N LEU A 79 7.92 33.11 2.13
CA LEU A 79 8.51 31.83 2.55
C LEU A 79 8.16 30.57 1.74
N PHE A 80 7.68 30.71 0.51
CA PHE A 80 7.43 29.55 -0.36
C PHE A 80 8.30 29.58 -1.61
N GLY A 81 9.61 29.39 -1.40
CA GLY A 81 10.53 28.88 -2.40
C GLY A 81 10.53 27.34 -2.42
N GLU A 82 10.53 26.79 -3.62
CA GLU A 82 10.40 25.39 -4.01
C GLU A 82 11.18 24.31 -3.21
N ASN A 83 10.49 23.18 -3.02
CA ASN A 83 11.01 21.79 -3.11
C ASN A 83 12.10 21.32 -2.13
N VAL A 84 11.90 21.43 -0.81
CA VAL A 84 12.52 20.53 0.20
C VAL A 84 11.61 20.41 1.44
N VAL A 85 10.37 19.95 1.28
CA VAL A 85 9.42 19.90 2.42
C VAL A 85 8.64 18.58 2.42
N SER A 86 9.33 17.49 2.76
CA SER A 86 8.70 16.21 3.14
C SER A 86 9.39 15.65 4.37
N ASP A 87 10.73 15.60 4.35
CA ASP A 87 11.52 15.01 5.44
C ASP A 87 11.47 15.83 6.74
N ARG A 88 11.45 17.17 6.63
CA ARG A 88 11.47 18.05 7.81
C ARG A 88 10.15 18.03 8.56
N GLN A 89 9.01 17.91 7.87
CA GLN A 89 7.69 17.79 8.49
C GLN A 89 7.47 16.40 9.09
N ALA A 90 7.90 15.34 8.40
CA ALA A 90 7.91 13.99 8.98
C ALA A 90 8.77 13.92 10.25
N MET A 91 9.90 14.64 10.27
CA MET A 91 10.80 14.72 11.43
C MET A 91 10.21 15.54 12.58
N ILE A 92 9.50 16.64 12.30
CA ILE A 92 8.80 17.44 13.31
C ILE A 92 7.66 16.64 13.92
N LEU A 93 6.83 15.98 13.11
CA LEU A 93 5.76 15.10 13.58
C LEU A 93 6.32 13.94 14.41
N LYS A 94 7.42 13.32 13.94
CA LYS A 94 8.14 12.28 14.70
C LYS A 94 8.62 12.80 16.06
N LYS A 95 9.15 14.02 16.11
CA LYS A 95 9.64 14.65 17.33
C LYS A 95 8.51 14.99 18.30
N GLU A 96 7.38 15.50 17.81
CA GLU A 96 6.21 15.80 18.63
C GLU A 96 5.55 14.52 19.17
N LEU A 97 5.44 13.47 18.37
CA LEU A 97 4.89 12.17 18.80
C LEU A 97 5.78 11.47 19.83
N LEU A 98 7.11 11.50 19.64
CA LEU A 98 8.05 10.98 20.63
C LEU A 98 7.95 11.74 21.94
N LYS A 99 7.79 13.06 21.88
CA LYS A 99 7.66 13.91 23.06
C LYS A 99 6.35 13.63 23.80
N GLN A 100 5.25 13.46 23.08
CA GLN A 100 3.95 13.11 23.64
C GLN A 100 3.95 11.70 24.26
N ALA A 101 4.58 10.72 23.60
CA ALA A 101 4.75 9.35 24.14
C ALA A 101 5.67 9.30 25.38
N GLN A 102 6.67 10.20 25.45
CA GLN A 102 7.54 10.37 26.62
C GLN A 102 6.81 11.05 27.79
N GLU A 103 5.96 12.04 27.51
CA GLU A 103 5.15 12.74 28.53
C GLU A 103 4.07 11.82 29.12
N ASP A 104 3.53 10.88 28.34
CA ASP A 104 2.58 9.85 28.81
C ASP A 104 3.27 8.66 29.54
N GLY A 105 4.59 8.69 29.74
CA GLY A 105 5.35 7.66 30.45
C GLY A 105 5.41 6.29 29.74
N ASN A 106 4.95 6.21 28.49
CA ASN A 106 4.80 4.96 27.75
C ASN A 106 5.79 4.89 26.57
N ILE A 107 7.06 4.67 26.88
CA ILE A 107 8.15 4.51 25.89
C ILE A 107 7.83 3.38 24.87
N ASP A 108 7.10 2.35 25.31
CA ASP A 108 6.68 1.22 24.46
C ASP A 108 5.72 1.68 23.35
N SER A 109 4.76 2.57 23.67
CA SER A 109 3.84 3.14 22.66
C SER A 109 4.56 3.92 21.56
N GLY A 110 5.65 4.62 21.89
CA GLY A 110 6.45 5.38 20.92
C GLY A 110 7.21 4.47 19.95
N GLN A 111 7.78 3.37 20.44
CA GLN A 111 8.45 2.37 19.59
C GLN A 111 7.44 1.61 18.73
N PHE A 112 6.28 1.27 19.30
CA PHE A 112 5.20 0.62 18.56
C PHE A 112 4.65 1.50 17.44
N ALA A 113 4.39 2.78 17.71
CA ALA A 113 3.98 3.75 16.70
C ALA A 113 5.01 3.88 15.58
N GLN A 114 6.31 3.97 15.91
CA GLN A 114 7.40 4.04 14.93
C GLN A 114 7.42 2.83 14.00
N LYS A 115 7.21 1.63 14.55
CA LYS A 115 7.11 0.39 13.76
C LYS A 115 5.91 0.42 12.81
N ILE A 116 4.76 0.93 13.25
CA ILE A 116 3.60 1.10 12.37
C ILE A 116 3.91 2.11 11.27
N TYR A 117 4.54 3.24 11.58
CA TYR A 117 4.95 4.23 10.58
C TYR A 117 5.85 3.65 9.50
N GLU A 118 6.79 2.78 9.86
CA GLU A 118 7.67 2.10 8.92
C GLU A 118 6.90 1.13 8.00
N ILE A 119 5.89 0.44 8.54
CA ILE A 119 5.05 -0.48 7.78
C ILE A 119 4.17 0.25 6.77
N VAL A 120 3.57 1.37 7.17
CA VAL A 120 2.57 2.08 6.34
C VAL A 120 3.20 3.11 5.41
N GLY A 121 4.43 3.56 5.69
CA GLY A 121 5.15 4.57 4.90
C GLY A 121 4.35 5.87 4.79
N ASP A 122 4.25 6.40 3.57
CA ASP A 122 3.53 7.63 3.24
C ASP A 122 2.10 7.40 2.75
N ALA A 123 1.57 6.18 2.92
CA ALA A 123 0.20 5.89 2.55
C ALA A 123 -0.79 6.69 3.42
N PRO A 124 -2.04 6.95 2.94
CA PRO A 124 -3.01 7.77 3.67
C PRO A 124 -3.22 7.36 5.13
N ILE A 125 -3.21 6.06 5.45
CA ILE A 125 -3.30 5.56 6.85
C ILE A 125 -2.23 6.09 7.80
N ARG A 126 -1.13 6.67 7.30
CA ARG A 126 -0.09 7.29 8.12
C ARG A 126 -0.66 8.28 9.13
N GLU A 127 -1.66 9.06 8.76
CA GLU A 127 -2.31 10.05 9.63
C GLU A 127 -3.07 9.42 10.80
N MET A 128 -3.44 8.14 10.68
CA MET A 128 -4.17 7.40 11.70
C MET A 128 -3.28 6.72 12.73
N VAL A 129 -1.97 6.60 12.45
CA VAL A 129 -1.01 5.88 13.30
C VAL A 129 -1.01 6.34 14.77
N PRO A 130 -1.11 7.65 15.10
CA PRO A 130 -1.18 8.08 16.50
C PRO A 130 -2.37 7.50 17.28
N PHE A 131 -3.46 7.18 16.58
CA PHE A 131 -4.65 6.56 17.18
C PHE A 131 -4.57 5.04 17.15
N ILE A 132 -4.00 4.45 16.09
CA ILE A 132 -3.78 3.00 15.98
C ILE A 132 -2.84 2.51 17.09
N ALA A 133 -1.74 3.24 17.34
CA ALA A 133 -0.72 2.84 18.32
C ALA A 133 -1.21 2.87 19.77
N LYS A 134 -2.35 3.52 20.05
CA LYS A 134 -2.99 3.54 21.37
C LYS A 134 -3.89 2.33 21.63
N ARG A 135 -4.11 1.49 20.62
CA ARG A 135 -4.93 0.27 20.75
C ARG A 135 -4.07 -0.90 21.23
N ASP A 136 -4.75 -1.93 21.75
CA ASP A 136 -4.13 -3.24 22.00
C ASP A 136 -3.34 -3.72 20.77
N GLU A 137 -2.21 -4.39 21.01
CA GLU A 137 -1.27 -4.80 19.97
C GLU A 137 -1.94 -5.63 18.86
N LYS A 138 -2.83 -6.56 19.22
CA LYS A 138 -3.55 -7.40 18.25
C LYS A 138 -4.60 -6.59 17.50
N VAL A 139 -5.27 -5.66 18.17
CA VAL A 139 -6.23 -4.74 17.53
C VAL A 139 -5.52 -3.83 16.52
N ALA A 140 -4.41 -3.21 16.90
CA ALA A 140 -3.58 -2.40 16.02
C ALA A 140 -3.04 -3.20 14.83
N ALA A 141 -2.58 -4.43 15.07
CA ALA A 141 -2.12 -5.34 14.04
C ALA A 141 -3.21 -5.68 13.01
N PHE A 142 -4.45 -5.92 13.46
CA PHE A 142 -5.59 -6.09 12.56
C PHE A 142 -5.97 -4.81 11.82
N LEU A 143 -5.96 -3.65 12.49
CA LEU A 143 -6.22 -2.36 11.84
C LEU A 143 -5.26 -2.15 10.67
N VAL A 144 -3.96 -2.39 10.85
CA VAL A 144 -2.96 -2.26 9.78
C VAL A 144 -3.14 -3.33 8.70
N GLY A 145 -3.19 -4.60 9.08
CA GLY A 145 -3.24 -5.71 8.11
C GLY A 145 -4.50 -5.71 7.24
N ILE A 146 -5.67 -5.44 7.83
CA ILE A 146 -6.92 -5.36 7.09
C ILE A 146 -6.91 -4.12 6.17
N ALA A 147 -6.41 -2.97 6.65
CA ALA A 147 -6.32 -1.78 5.81
C ALA A 147 -5.43 -1.98 4.57
N LYS A 148 -4.32 -2.73 4.70
CA LYS A 148 -3.54 -3.12 3.51
C LYS A 148 -4.41 -3.88 2.52
N LYS A 149 -5.15 -4.88 3.01
CA LYS A 149 -5.88 -5.80 2.16
C LYS A 149 -7.07 -5.14 1.46
N GLU A 150 -7.80 -4.28 2.16
CA GLU A 150 -9.07 -3.71 1.67
C GLU A 150 -8.88 -2.44 0.83
N SER A 151 -7.85 -1.64 1.11
CA SER A 151 -7.70 -0.33 0.47
C SER A 151 -6.26 0.01 0.08
N SER A 152 -5.31 -0.94 0.21
CA SER A 152 -3.88 -0.65 0.08
C SER A 152 -3.45 0.51 0.97
N PHE A 153 -3.80 0.45 2.26
CA PHE A 153 -3.51 1.50 3.25
C PHE A 153 -4.19 2.85 2.95
N GLY A 154 -5.38 2.81 2.37
CA GLY A 154 -6.20 3.99 2.09
C GLY A 154 -6.01 4.59 0.70
N LEU A 155 -5.18 4.00 -0.17
CA LEU A 155 -5.05 4.43 -1.57
C LEU A 155 -6.34 4.25 -2.36
N ALA A 156 -7.13 3.22 -2.04
CA ALA A 156 -8.43 2.95 -2.63
C ALA A 156 -9.56 3.23 -1.62
N SER A 157 -9.71 4.49 -1.22
CA SER A 157 -10.71 4.92 -0.24
C SER A 157 -11.93 5.55 -0.89
N PRO A 158 -13.13 5.40 -0.28
CA PRO A 158 -14.29 6.16 -0.73
C PRO A 158 -14.05 7.66 -0.53
N SER A 159 -14.72 8.46 -1.36
CA SER A 159 -14.76 9.91 -1.22
C SER A 159 -16.18 10.43 -1.34
N LYS A 160 -16.43 11.59 -0.73
CA LYS A 160 -17.72 12.26 -0.74
C LYS A 160 -17.49 13.76 -0.76
N ASP A 161 -18.16 14.46 -1.67
CA ASP A 161 -18.07 15.92 -1.82
C ASP A 161 -16.63 16.43 -1.97
N GLY A 162 -15.82 15.72 -2.76
CA GLY A 162 -14.41 16.05 -3.00
C GLY A 162 -13.48 15.81 -1.81
N LYS A 163 -13.97 15.25 -0.71
CA LYS A 163 -13.18 14.93 0.49
C LYS A 163 -13.08 13.42 0.68
N THR A 164 -11.91 12.96 1.08
CA THR A 164 -11.69 11.56 1.48
C THR A 164 -12.60 11.18 2.64
N CYS A 165 -13.12 9.96 2.60
CA CYS A 165 -13.77 9.30 3.73
C CYS A 165 -12.73 8.36 4.36
N TYR A 166 -12.53 8.45 5.68
CA TYR A 166 -11.47 7.75 6.40
C TYR A 166 -11.74 6.24 6.59
N ASN A 167 -12.23 5.53 5.57
CA ASN A 167 -12.62 4.12 5.65
C ASN A 167 -11.71 3.23 4.81
N TYR A 168 -10.74 2.60 5.48
CA TYR A 168 -9.71 1.79 4.85
C TYR A 168 -9.95 0.29 4.98
N TRP A 169 -11.04 -0.12 5.62
CA TRP A 169 -11.34 -1.50 6.00
C TRP A 169 -12.59 -2.09 5.33
N GLY A 170 -13.22 -1.33 4.42
CA GLY A 170 -14.46 -1.75 3.78
C GLY A 170 -15.65 -1.80 4.75
N TYR A 171 -15.65 -0.95 5.78
CA TYR A 171 -16.68 -0.97 6.82
C TYR A 171 -18.04 -0.51 6.27
N LYS A 172 -19.09 -1.34 6.42
CA LYS A 172 -20.41 -1.17 5.76
C LYS A 172 -21.49 -0.49 6.63
N SER A 173 -21.08 0.38 7.56
CA SER A 173 -22.04 1.16 8.38
C SER A 173 -22.11 2.62 7.91
N SER A 174 -22.84 3.46 8.63
CA SER A 174 -22.78 4.91 8.46
C SER A 174 -21.68 5.49 9.35
N GLY A 175 -20.91 6.45 8.83
CA GLY A 175 -20.06 7.34 9.64
C GLY A 175 -20.75 8.68 9.88
N GLU A 176 -20.04 9.62 10.50
CA GLU A 176 -20.49 11.00 10.75
C GLU A 176 -20.92 11.71 9.47
N ARG A 177 -20.29 11.40 8.33
CA ARG A 177 -20.65 11.97 7.01
C ARG A 177 -21.58 11.07 6.20
N GLY A 178 -22.23 10.11 6.86
CA GLY A 178 -23.15 9.15 6.24
C GLY A 178 -22.41 7.98 5.58
N THR A 179 -22.88 7.61 4.40
CA THR A 179 -22.25 6.60 3.54
C THR A 179 -21.72 7.22 2.25
N ALA A 180 -20.71 6.56 1.67
CA ALA A 180 -20.11 6.86 0.37
C ALA A 180 -19.74 5.55 -0.33
N MET A 181 -20.19 5.36 -1.57
CA MET A 181 -19.94 4.14 -2.35
C MET A 181 -20.31 2.83 -1.63
N GLY A 182 -21.33 2.85 -0.76
CA GLY A 182 -21.77 1.68 0.02
C GLY A 182 -20.95 1.39 1.29
N TYR A 183 -20.03 2.28 1.64
CA TYR A 183 -19.19 2.19 2.84
C TYR A 183 -19.41 3.38 3.77
N ALA A 184 -19.02 3.24 5.04
CA ALA A 184 -19.03 4.34 6.00
C ALA A 184 -18.16 5.51 5.50
N CYS A 185 -18.69 6.72 5.57
CA CYS A 185 -17.91 7.93 5.37
C CYS A 185 -17.56 8.54 6.73
N PHE A 186 -16.44 8.09 7.30
CA PHE A 186 -15.90 8.67 8.52
C PHE A 186 -15.34 10.08 8.21
N GLY A 187 -15.68 11.05 9.06
CA GLY A 187 -15.28 12.45 8.95
C GLY A 187 -13.88 12.73 9.45
N SER A 188 -13.31 11.85 10.29
CA SER A 188 -11.96 11.99 10.83
C SER A 188 -11.23 10.66 10.99
N ALA A 189 -9.91 10.72 11.08
CA ALA A 189 -9.05 9.60 11.44
C ALA A 189 -9.42 9.01 12.81
N GLU A 190 -9.69 9.86 13.79
CA GLU A 190 -10.05 9.45 15.16
C GLU A 190 -11.39 8.71 15.18
N GLU A 191 -12.42 9.22 14.48
CA GLU A 191 -13.71 8.53 14.36
C GLU A 191 -13.53 7.14 13.74
N ALA A 192 -12.78 7.06 12.64
CA ALA A 192 -12.55 5.80 11.95
C ALA A 192 -11.87 4.76 12.85
N ILE A 193 -10.80 5.15 13.54
CA ILE A 193 -10.08 4.25 14.46
C ILE A 193 -10.92 3.93 15.69
N ARG A 194 -11.75 4.85 16.18
CA ARG A 194 -12.73 4.56 17.23
C ARG A 194 -13.68 3.46 16.78
N VAL A 195 -14.47 3.72 15.74
CA VAL A 195 -15.54 2.81 15.29
C VAL A 195 -15.01 1.45 14.81
N VAL A 196 -13.98 1.44 13.96
CA VAL A 196 -13.43 0.21 13.40
C VAL A 196 -12.60 -0.54 14.45
N GLY A 197 -11.79 0.18 15.22
CA GLY A 197 -10.99 -0.41 16.31
C GLY A 197 -11.85 -1.07 17.36
N ASP A 198 -12.93 -0.43 17.81
CA ASP A 198 -13.85 -0.99 18.81
C ASP A 198 -14.52 -2.25 18.27
N ARG A 199 -14.88 -2.28 16.98
CA ARG A 199 -15.44 -3.50 16.36
C ARG A 199 -14.40 -4.64 16.35
N ILE A 200 -13.16 -4.35 15.95
CA ILE A 200 -12.09 -5.35 15.92
C ILE A 200 -11.80 -5.88 17.32
N GLU A 201 -11.76 -5.00 18.32
CA GLU A 201 -11.56 -5.36 19.73
C GLU A 201 -12.63 -6.35 20.22
N VAL A 202 -13.91 -6.10 19.91
CA VAL A 202 -14.98 -7.06 20.20
C VAL A 202 -14.72 -8.42 19.56
N LEU A 203 -14.18 -8.48 18.34
CA LEU A 203 -13.87 -9.73 17.65
C LEU A 203 -12.66 -10.44 18.27
N VAL A 204 -11.61 -9.70 18.60
CA VAL A 204 -10.41 -10.21 19.29
C VAL A 204 -10.82 -10.83 20.62
N ASN A 205 -11.64 -10.14 21.41
CA ASN A 205 -12.17 -10.62 22.69
C ASN A 205 -13.06 -11.87 22.55
N LYS A 206 -13.68 -12.06 21.38
CA LYS A 206 -14.39 -13.31 21.01
C LYS A 206 -13.47 -14.36 20.41
N GLN A 207 -12.18 -14.30 20.74
CA GLN A 207 -11.14 -15.20 20.29
C GLN A 207 -10.94 -15.24 18.76
N ARG A 208 -11.37 -14.20 18.03
CA ARG A 208 -10.99 -14.02 16.61
C ARG A 208 -9.64 -13.28 16.55
N ASN A 209 -8.69 -13.75 17.35
CA ASN A 209 -7.42 -13.10 17.64
C ASN A 209 -6.27 -13.57 16.73
N THR A 210 -6.58 -14.31 15.66
CA THR A 210 -5.64 -14.66 14.59
C THR A 210 -6.26 -14.35 13.22
N PRO A 211 -5.46 -14.02 12.20
CA PRO A 211 -5.96 -13.79 10.83
C PRO A 211 -6.84 -14.93 10.31
N ALA A 212 -6.45 -16.18 10.60
CA ALA A 212 -7.18 -17.38 10.19
C ALA A 212 -8.58 -17.48 10.83
N ARG A 213 -8.77 -16.95 12.05
CA ARG A 213 -10.10 -16.90 12.70
C ARG A 213 -10.87 -15.64 12.36
N MET A 214 -10.18 -14.52 12.11
CA MET A 214 -10.77 -13.22 11.81
C MET A 214 -11.48 -13.20 10.45
N VAL A 215 -10.92 -13.89 9.45
CA VAL A 215 -11.42 -13.87 8.06
C VAL A 215 -12.90 -14.23 7.95
N ASP A 216 -13.36 -15.25 8.70
CA ASP A 216 -14.75 -15.71 8.64
C ASP A 216 -15.75 -14.60 8.99
N THR A 217 -15.40 -13.77 9.99
CA THR A 217 -16.31 -12.74 10.50
C THR A 217 -16.11 -11.40 9.79
N TRP A 218 -14.88 -10.98 9.54
CA TRP A 218 -14.63 -9.68 8.90
C TRP A 218 -14.98 -9.71 7.41
N LYS A 219 -14.47 -10.71 6.68
CA LYS A 219 -14.62 -10.80 5.23
C LYS A 219 -15.96 -11.43 4.82
N CYS A 220 -16.34 -12.53 5.46
CA CYS A 220 -17.49 -13.33 5.02
C CYS A 220 -18.73 -13.20 5.92
N GLY A 221 -18.61 -12.56 7.10
CA GLY A 221 -19.69 -12.40 8.07
C GLY A 221 -19.93 -13.63 8.96
N THR A 222 -19.92 -14.85 8.39
CA THR A 222 -20.18 -16.10 9.14
C THR A 222 -19.13 -17.18 8.90
N SER A 223 -18.83 -17.50 7.65
CA SER A 223 -17.87 -18.54 7.24
C SER A 223 -17.35 -18.24 5.84
N CYS A 224 -16.04 -18.42 5.65
CA CYS A 224 -15.41 -18.34 4.32
C CYS A 224 -15.21 -19.70 3.65
N ALA A 225 -15.93 -20.75 4.09
CA ALA A 225 -15.84 -22.07 3.45
C ALA A 225 -16.20 -21.98 1.95
N GLY A 226 -15.25 -22.34 1.09
CA GLY A 226 -15.41 -22.28 -0.37
C GLY A 226 -15.14 -20.91 -1.01
N ASP A 227 -14.79 -19.87 -0.25
CA ASP A 227 -14.38 -18.56 -0.82
C ASP A 227 -12.91 -18.63 -1.31
N PRO A 228 -12.66 -18.57 -2.63
CA PRO A 228 -11.30 -18.64 -3.17
C PRO A 228 -10.43 -17.42 -2.80
N GLY A 229 -11.05 -16.30 -2.41
CA GLY A 229 -10.36 -15.09 -1.98
C GLY A 229 -9.96 -15.09 -0.50
N ALA A 230 -10.52 -15.97 0.32
CA ALA A 230 -10.21 -16.02 1.75
C ALA A 230 -8.74 -16.37 2.05
N PRO A 231 -8.09 -17.33 1.37
CA PRO A 231 -6.67 -17.61 1.58
C PRO A 231 -5.76 -16.41 1.30
N SER A 232 -5.99 -15.67 0.21
CA SER A 232 -5.24 -14.45 -0.13
C SER A 232 -5.44 -13.36 0.92
N TRP A 233 -6.68 -13.19 1.38
CA TRP A 233 -7.01 -12.23 2.43
C TRP A 233 -6.27 -12.57 3.72
N THR A 234 -6.39 -13.81 4.20
CA THR A 234 -5.73 -14.29 5.41
C THR A 234 -4.22 -14.15 5.34
N SER A 235 -3.62 -14.50 4.19
CA SER A 235 -2.17 -14.38 3.98
C SER A 235 -1.70 -12.92 4.06
N THR A 236 -2.41 -12.00 3.40
CA THR A 236 -2.07 -10.57 3.44
C THR A 236 -2.18 -10.03 4.85
N VAL A 237 -3.28 -10.30 5.55
CA VAL A 237 -3.48 -9.82 6.93
C VAL A 237 -2.44 -10.44 7.87
N ALA A 238 -2.13 -11.73 7.72
CA ALA A 238 -1.12 -12.41 8.52
C ALA A 238 0.29 -11.84 8.36
N LEU A 239 0.66 -11.40 7.15
CA LEU A 239 1.97 -10.78 6.91
C LEU A 239 2.19 -9.59 7.84
N TYR A 240 1.24 -8.65 7.90
CA TYR A 240 1.35 -7.45 8.73
C TYR A 240 1.05 -7.74 10.19
N PHE A 241 0.11 -8.65 10.47
CA PHE A 241 -0.21 -9.04 11.82
C PHE A 241 1.02 -9.59 12.55
N ASN A 242 1.75 -10.50 11.91
CA ASN A 242 2.95 -11.12 12.47
C ASN A 242 4.15 -10.18 12.56
N GLN A 243 4.15 -9.09 11.77
CA GLN A 243 5.15 -8.04 11.94
C GLN A 243 4.92 -7.30 13.25
N LEU A 244 3.67 -7.03 13.61
CA LEU A 244 3.32 -6.19 14.76
C LEU A 244 3.19 -6.98 16.05
N VAL A 245 2.60 -8.17 16.02
CA VAL A 245 2.38 -9.00 17.20
C VAL A 245 3.65 -9.78 17.56
N THR A 246 4.18 -9.53 18.75
CA THR A 246 5.26 -10.31 19.35
C THR A 246 4.84 -11.77 19.49
N LYS A 247 5.70 -12.69 19.06
CA LYS A 247 5.49 -14.11 19.35
C LYS A 247 5.70 -14.27 20.85
N GLU A 248 4.62 -14.51 21.59
CA GLU A 248 4.73 -15.08 22.94
C GLU A 248 5.57 -16.36 22.80
N GLY A 249 6.74 -16.37 23.47
CA GLY A 249 7.69 -17.48 23.50
C GLY A 249 7.20 -18.63 24.35
#